data_AF-A0A374AEY5-F1
#
_entry.id   AF-A0A374AEY5-F1
#
_cell.length_a   1.000
_cell.length_b   1.000
_cell.length_c   1.000
_cell.angle_alpha   90.00
_cell.angle_beta   90.00
_cell.angle_gamma   90.00
#
_symmetry.space_group_name_H-M   'P 1'
#
loop_
_entity.id
_entity.type
_entity.pdbx_description
1 polymer ?
#
loop_
_entity_poly.entity_id
_entity_poly.type
_entity_poly.pdbx_seq_one_letter_code
_entity_poly.pdbx_strand_id
1 'polypeptide(L)'
;MEKKNYTVAVDLGCSSVVVAVGEKTPEGLLDVACVVTKPVEGVNAGRIENIELVSRAIREAVSEAEQQLGIRITEAYAGISGDFVRCARHTDHVFVYDPQNGVNQKDVDALFDRMRNVQAPDDETIMERVPQNYMVDDNQEVRNPVGSFGKKLSSTFNFILCLKTPMQRLDMALKRLGIKMLGVMSDALATPEAVLLPDEKEEGVAVVDVGGGVTDVTVYYRNVVRYVASIPMGASAINRDIRTMSVPEKHVESLKQKYGSAVAELAPEDKLIRVNGRTAREAKDILLRNLATVIEARATDIAEFVQQEIKDSGYAGKLAYGIVLTGGSAKLKDLDELFRRVTGMDVRVAVPETGITGESKEKVADAAFSTAVGILLKGAELGGCAVIEHPAAPRSEPHRPFTPPQPAAGGFKAPQPRAAQPYTPPVPVPEPDSGVQAGAEAAGRPDEERADEPPVIEPKRSRNWGAIFQKTFDKINKSFTAAEDEEI
;
A
#
# COMPACT_ATOMS: atom_id res chain seq x y z
N MET A 1 0.42 36.89 3.44
CA MET A 1 0.84 35.56 2.94
C MET A 1 -0.42 34.82 2.58
N GLU A 2 -0.58 34.42 1.31
CA GLU A 2 -1.62 33.47 0.95
C GLU A 2 -1.39 32.20 1.78
N LYS A 3 -2.41 31.77 2.54
CA LYS A 3 -2.36 30.47 3.18
C LYS A 3 -2.37 29.44 2.05
N LYS A 4 -1.27 28.73 1.85
CA LYS A 4 -1.25 27.58 0.95
C LYS A 4 -2.25 26.55 1.44
N ASN A 5 -3.23 26.22 0.60
CA ASN A 5 -4.22 25.19 0.88
C ASN A 5 -3.61 23.83 0.53
N TYR A 6 -2.67 23.38 1.35
CA TYR A 6 -2.11 22.05 1.21
C TYR A 6 -3.11 20.99 1.67
N THR A 7 -3.13 19.86 0.97
CA THR A 7 -3.67 18.59 1.45
C THR A 7 -2.48 17.67 1.70
N VAL A 8 -2.50 16.96 2.83
CA VAL A 8 -1.45 16.01 3.21
C VAL A 8 -2.06 14.62 3.31
N ALA A 9 -1.45 13.65 2.64
CA ALA A 9 -1.80 12.24 2.70
C ALA A 9 -0.68 11.45 3.38
N VAL A 10 -1.06 10.53 4.28
CA VAL A 10 -0.18 9.52 4.86
C VAL A 10 -0.74 8.15 4.51
N ASP A 11 -0.08 7.48 3.58
CA ASP A 11 -0.35 6.08 3.23
C ASP A 11 0.56 5.17 4.06
N LEU A 12 -0.04 4.34 4.93
CA LEU A 12 0.68 3.38 5.75
C LEU A 12 0.59 1.98 5.13
N GLY A 13 1.52 1.69 4.23
CA GLY A 13 1.72 0.35 3.71
C GLY A 13 2.41 -0.60 4.69
N CYS A 14 2.45 -1.88 4.35
CA CYS A 14 3.15 -2.91 5.15
C CYS A 14 4.69 -2.87 5.01
N SER A 15 5.21 -2.23 3.97
CA SER A 15 6.65 -2.22 3.67
C SER A 15 7.24 -0.81 3.64
N SER A 16 6.40 0.20 3.42
CA SER A 16 6.78 1.60 3.47
C SER A 16 5.60 2.46 3.94
N VAL A 17 5.93 3.64 4.46
CA VAL A 17 5.01 4.77 4.57
C VAL A 17 5.29 5.75 3.43
N VAL A 18 4.24 6.25 2.79
CA VAL A 18 4.31 7.32 1.80
C VAL A 18 3.62 8.55 2.35
N VAL A 19 4.33 9.68 2.36
CA VAL A 19 3.76 11.00 2.70
C VAL A 19 3.73 11.81 1.42
N ALA A 20 2.53 12.23 1.02
CA ALA A 20 2.34 13.08 -0.14
C ALA A 20 1.69 14.40 0.29
N VAL A 21 2.11 15.49 -0.35
CA VAL A 21 1.56 16.83 -0.12
C VAL A 21 1.19 17.42 -1.46
N GLY A 22 -0.05 17.88 -1.58
CA GLY A 22 -0.56 18.49 -2.79
C GLY A 22 -1.28 19.81 -2.53
N GLU A 23 -1.46 20.61 -3.57
CA GLU A 23 -2.20 21.87 -3.54
C GLU A 23 -3.22 21.87 -4.68
N LYS A 24 -4.45 22.30 -4.39
CA LYS A 24 -5.50 22.38 -5.42
C LYS A 24 -5.29 23.62 -6.28
N THR A 25 -5.13 23.42 -7.58
CA THR A 25 -5.01 24.49 -8.57
C THR A 25 -6.34 25.21 -8.80
N PRO A 26 -6.33 26.45 -9.33
CA PRO A 26 -7.55 27.15 -9.74
C PRO A 26 -8.42 26.38 -10.74
N GLU A 27 -7.80 25.54 -11.57
CA GLU A 27 -8.46 24.67 -12.57
C GLU A 27 -9.11 23.43 -11.93
N GLY A 28 -8.95 23.24 -10.62
CA GLY A 28 -9.53 22.14 -9.85
C GLY A 28 -8.70 20.85 -9.87
N LEU A 29 -7.59 20.80 -10.62
CA LEU A 29 -6.62 19.70 -10.57
C LEU A 29 -5.74 19.81 -9.32
N LEU A 30 -5.18 18.69 -8.89
CA LEU A 30 -4.23 18.64 -7.79
C LEU A 30 -2.79 18.72 -8.31
N ASP A 31 -2.04 19.70 -7.82
CA ASP A 31 -0.59 19.75 -7.99
C ASP A 31 0.10 19.03 -6.83
N VAL A 32 0.81 17.94 -7.11
CA VAL A 32 1.54 17.16 -6.11
C VAL A 32 2.87 17.86 -5.84
N ALA A 33 2.91 18.69 -4.81
CA ALA A 33 4.10 19.44 -4.42
C ALA A 33 5.26 18.52 -4.01
N CYS A 34 5.00 17.50 -3.19
CA CYS A 34 6.01 16.60 -2.62
C CYS A 34 5.47 15.17 -2.43
N VAL A 35 6.32 14.16 -2.63
CA VAL A 35 6.07 12.77 -2.24
C VAL A 35 7.35 12.21 -1.63
N VAL A 36 7.24 11.62 -0.44
CA VAL A 36 8.35 11.02 0.31
C VAL A 36 7.97 9.60 0.70
N THR A 37 8.88 8.65 0.52
CA THR A 37 8.71 7.26 0.95
C THR A 37 9.78 6.87 1.95
N LYS A 38 9.38 6.19 3.04
CA LYS A 38 10.31 5.60 4.02
C LYS A 38 9.94 4.14 4.28
N PRO A 39 10.92 3.23 4.44
CA PRO A 39 10.63 1.87 4.85
C PRO A 39 9.97 1.85 6.24
N VAL A 40 9.06 0.89 6.46
CA VAL A 40 8.40 0.71 7.76
C VAL A 40 8.46 -0.74 8.20
N GLU A 41 8.63 -0.93 9.50
CA GLU A 41 8.52 -2.23 10.17
C GLU A 41 7.39 -2.16 11.22
N GLY A 42 6.94 -3.32 11.69
CA GLY A 42 5.88 -3.39 12.70
C GLY A 42 4.47 -3.23 12.13
N VAL A 43 4.30 -3.44 10.82
CA VAL A 43 3.00 -3.59 10.16
C VAL A 43 2.95 -4.95 9.47
N ASN A 44 1.89 -5.72 9.70
CA ASN A 44 1.72 -7.06 9.15
C ASN A 44 0.30 -7.24 8.64
N ALA A 45 0.16 -7.52 7.33
CA ALA A 45 -1.14 -7.61 6.65
C ALA A 45 -2.09 -6.45 7.01
N GLY A 46 -1.57 -5.22 7.00
CA GLY A 46 -2.30 -3.98 7.33
C GLY A 46 -2.39 -3.66 8.83
N ARG A 47 -2.14 -4.64 9.70
CA ARG A 47 -2.27 -4.47 11.16
C ARG A 47 -0.99 -3.88 11.74
N ILE A 48 -1.12 -2.77 12.45
CA ILE A 48 -0.01 -2.16 13.20
C ILE A 48 0.30 -3.02 14.43
N GLU A 49 1.40 -3.78 14.40
CA GLU A 49 1.88 -4.56 15.54
C GLU A 49 2.69 -3.69 16.51
N ASN A 50 3.50 -2.76 15.99
CA ASN A 50 4.36 -1.88 16.80
C ASN A 50 4.19 -0.40 16.43
N ILE A 51 3.48 0.34 17.27
CA ILE A 51 3.19 1.77 17.06
C ILE A 51 4.46 2.63 17.11
N GLU A 52 5.50 2.26 17.89
CA GLU A 52 6.74 3.04 17.97
C GLU A 52 7.51 3.00 16.64
N LEU A 53 7.63 1.82 16.04
CA LEU A 53 8.30 1.66 14.75
C LEU A 53 7.57 2.41 13.63
N VAL A 54 6.24 2.29 13.60
CA VAL A 54 5.38 3.04 12.67
C VAL A 54 5.51 4.55 12.88
N SER A 55 5.43 5.02 14.13
CA SER A 55 5.54 6.46 14.45
C SER A 55 6.90 7.02 14.02
N ARG A 56 7.98 6.25 14.15
CA ARG A 56 9.32 6.65 13.70
C ARG A 56 9.38 6.78 12.18
N ALA A 57 8.88 5.79 11.43
CA ALA A 57 8.87 5.84 9.98
C ALA A 57 8.03 7.02 9.45
N ILE A 58 6.84 7.24 10.02
CA ILE A 58 6.01 8.40 9.66
C ILE A 58 6.75 9.70 9.97
N ARG A 59 7.40 9.81 11.13
CA ARG A 59 8.20 11.00 11.49
C ARG A 59 9.28 11.29 10.46
N GLU A 60 10.03 10.27 10.05
CA GLU A 60 11.10 10.43 9.06
C GLU A 60 10.55 10.91 7.70
N ALA A 61 9.42 10.36 7.24
CA ALA A 61 8.80 10.76 5.98
C ALA A 61 8.24 12.19 6.06
N VAL A 62 7.53 12.52 7.15
CA VAL A 62 6.97 13.85 7.39
C VAL A 62 8.08 14.90 7.50
N SER A 63 9.14 14.63 8.27
CA SER A 63 10.24 15.60 8.45
C SER A 63 10.96 15.91 7.14
N GLU A 64 11.12 14.93 6.25
CA GLU A 64 11.69 15.18 4.92
C GLU A 64 10.75 16.01 4.04
N ALA A 65 9.44 15.73 4.05
CA ALA A 65 8.45 16.52 3.31
C ALA A 65 8.39 17.97 3.81
N GLU A 66 8.39 18.16 5.13
CA GLU A 66 8.47 19.47 5.80
C GLU A 66 9.74 20.24 5.40
N GLN A 67 10.89 19.56 5.32
CA GLN A 67 12.15 20.17 4.92
C GLN A 67 12.12 20.60 3.44
N GLN A 68 11.59 19.76 2.54
CA GLN A 68 11.49 20.08 1.11
C GLN A 68 10.57 21.28 0.84
N LEU A 69 9.50 21.42 1.63
CA LEU A 69 8.46 22.45 1.42
C LEU A 69 8.61 23.69 2.31
N GLY A 70 9.45 23.64 3.35
CA GLY A 70 9.60 24.74 4.32
C GLY A 70 8.35 24.95 5.17
N ILE A 71 7.64 23.87 5.51
CA ILE A 71 6.40 23.90 6.30
C ILE A 71 6.51 22.98 7.51
N ARG A 72 5.56 23.11 8.44
CA ARG A 72 5.27 22.14 9.49
C ARG A 72 3.87 21.56 9.24
N ILE A 73 3.81 20.24 9.11
CA ILE A 73 2.58 19.46 8.93
C ILE A 73 1.94 19.25 10.31
N THR A 74 0.69 19.68 10.47
CA THR A 74 -0.07 19.51 11.74
C THR A 74 -1.35 18.72 11.57
N GLU A 75 -1.82 18.55 10.34
CA GLU A 75 -3.02 17.79 9.99
C GLU A 75 -2.74 16.93 8.76
N ALA A 76 -3.36 15.76 8.68
CA ALA A 76 -3.26 14.87 7.52
C ALA A 76 -4.50 13.98 7.37
N TYR A 77 -4.77 13.58 6.13
CA TYR A 77 -5.60 12.42 5.82
C TYR A 77 -4.74 11.17 5.77
N ALA A 78 -5.31 10.02 6.14
CA ALA A 78 -4.57 8.77 6.15
C ALA A 78 -5.29 7.65 5.40
N GLY A 79 -4.49 6.75 4.84
CA GLY A 79 -4.93 5.50 4.23
C GLY A 79 -4.90 4.34 5.20
N ILE A 80 -5.79 3.38 5.00
CA ILE A 80 -5.75 2.09 5.69
C ILE A 80 -6.24 0.96 4.78
N SER A 81 -5.51 -0.15 4.84
CA SER A 81 -5.78 -1.38 4.10
C SER A 81 -5.58 -2.59 5.01
N GLY A 82 -6.40 -3.63 4.81
CA GLY A 82 -6.30 -4.90 5.52
C GLY A 82 -7.63 -5.64 5.61
N ASP A 83 -7.58 -6.91 6.02
CA ASP A 83 -8.75 -7.80 6.16
C ASP A 83 -9.82 -7.31 7.15
N PHE A 84 -9.52 -6.25 7.90
CA PHE A 84 -10.42 -5.54 8.79
C PHE A 84 -11.26 -4.47 8.10
N VAL A 85 -11.06 -4.25 6.79
CA VAL A 85 -11.92 -3.45 5.91
C VAL A 85 -12.79 -4.40 5.09
N ARG A 86 -14.11 -4.22 5.13
CA ARG A 86 -15.04 -5.10 4.40
C ARG A 86 -16.24 -4.33 3.85
N CYS A 87 -16.83 -4.86 2.79
CA CYS A 87 -18.09 -4.37 2.23
C CYS A 87 -19.27 -5.18 2.79
N ALA A 88 -20.21 -4.51 3.47
CA ALA A 88 -21.48 -5.10 3.87
C ALA A 88 -22.62 -4.54 3.01
N ARG A 89 -23.52 -5.42 2.55
CA ARG A 89 -24.70 -5.01 1.79
C ARG A 89 -25.90 -4.95 2.72
N HIS A 90 -26.65 -3.86 2.66
CA HIS A 90 -27.90 -3.73 3.38
C HIS A 90 -28.95 -3.14 2.46
N THR A 91 -30.14 -3.74 2.46
CA THR A 91 -31.27 -3.34 1.63
C THR A 91 -32.41 -2.95 2.54
N ASP A 92 -33.03 -1.82 2.26
CA ASP A 92 -34.19 -1.30 2.97
C ASP A 92 -35.17 -0.72 1.94
N HIS A 93 -36.36 -0.40 2.40
CA HIS A 93 -37.46 0.04 1.57
C HIS A 93 -38.35 1.06 2.29
N VAL A 94 -39.13 1.77 1.49
CA VAL A 94 -40.25 2.60 1.93
C VAL A 94 -41.47 2.29 1.06
N PHE A 95 -42.66 2.51 1.62
CA PHE A 95 -43.88 2.53 0.82
C PHE A 95 -44.05 3.91 0.18
N VAL A 96 -44.43 3.93 -1.09
CA VAL A 96 -44.66 5.15 -1.86
C VAL A 96 -45.85 5.89 -1.26
N TYR A 97 -45.67 7.16 -0.93
CA TYR A 97 -46.68 7.97 -0.23
C TYR A 97 -47.97 8.14 -1.05
N ASP A 98 -47.85 8.36 -2.35
CA ASP A 98 -48.97 8.48 -3.28
C ASP A 98 -48.78 7.58 -4.51
N PRO A 99 -49.15 6.29 -4.42
CA PRO A 99 -48.93 5.33 -5.50
C PRO A 99 -49.64 5.69 -6.81
N GLN A 100 -50.66 6.56 -6.79
CA GLN A 100 -51.35 6.99 -8.01
C GLN A 100 -50.52 7.94 -8.86
N ASN A 101 -49.60 8.68 -8.23
CA ASN A 101 -48.69 9.62 -8.90
C ASN A 101 -47.26 9.07 -9.03
N GLY A 102 -47.05 7.82 -8.59
CA GLY A 102 -45.74 7.16 -8.60
C GLY A 102 -44.79 7.67 -7.52
N VAL A 103 -43.56 7.17 -7.57
CA VAL A 103 -42.48 7.55 -6.65
C VAL A 103 -42.16 9.04 -6.82
N ASN A 104 -42.14 9.78 -5.73
CA ASN A 104 -41.72 11.19 -5.71
C ASN A 104 -40.44 11.39 -4.88
N GLN A 105 -39.91 12.62 -4.88
CA GLN A 105 -38.66 12.94 -4.19
C GLN A 105 -38.72 12.67 -2.67
N LYS A 106 -39.88 12.85 -2.03
CA LYS A 106 -40.03 12.59 -0.59
C LYS A 106 -39.88 11.11 -0.25
N ASP A 107 -40.31 10.22 -1.14
CA ASP A 107 -40.13 8.78 -0.96
C ASP A 107 -38.63 8.42 -1.04
N VAL A 108 -37.91 9.03 -1.99
CA VAL A 108 -36.45 8.86 -2.12
C VAL A 108 -35.72 9.40 -0.89
N ASP A 109 -36.08 10.60 -0.44
CA ASP A 109 -35.48 11.24 0.74
C ASP A 109 -35.73 10.39 2.00
N ALA A 110 -36.95 9.88 2.18
CA ALA A 110 -37.31 9.01 3.30
C ALA A 110 -36.51 7.70 3.30
N LEU A 111 -36.31 7.08 2.13
CA LEU A 111 -35.47 5.89 2.01
C LEU A 111 -34.01 6.21 2.33
N PHE A 112 -33.49 7.33 1.83
CA PHE A 112 -32.12 7.75 2.11
C PHE A 112 -31.90 8.05 3.59
N ASP A 113 -32.88 8.66 4.27
CA ASP A 113 -32.81 8.92 5.70
C ASP A 113 -32.79 7.63 6.53
N ARG A 114 -33.55 6.59 6.15
CA ARG A 114 -33.45 5.26 6.77
C ARG A 114 -32.03 4.69 6.63
N MET A 115 -31.50 4.69 5.41
CA MET A 115 -30.16 4.18 5.12
C MET A 115 -29.05 4.95 5.84
N ARG A 116 -29.21 6.27 6.01
CA ARG A 116 -28.27 7.11 6.75
C ARG A 116 -28.21 6.74 8.24
N ASN A 117 -29.35 6.33 8.80
CA ASN A 117 -29.48 5.98 10.22
C ASN A 117 -28.99 4.56 10.55
N VAL A 118 -28.64 3.75 9.55
CA VAL A 118 -27.99 2.44 9.76
C VAL A 118 -26.69 2.65 10.55
N GLN A 119 -26.58 1.90 11.66
CA GLN A 119 -25.43 1.91 12.55
C GLN A 119 -24.49 0.76 12.22
N ALA A 120 -23.18 1.00 12.41
CA ALA A 120 -22.20 -0.08 12.40
C ALA A 120 -22.31 -0.92 13.70
N PRO A 121 -21.82 -2.17 13.67
CA PRO A 121 -21.48 -2.92 14.88
C PRO A 121 -20.57 -2.12 15.84
N ASP A 122 -20.61 -2.45 17.12
CA ASP A 122 -19.92 -1.69 18.18
C ASP A 122 -18.40 -1.59 18.00
N ASP A 123 -17.77 -2.57 17.36
CA ASP A 123 -16.33 -2.63 17.11
C ASP A 123 -15.93 -2.13 15.73
N GLU A 124 -16.88 -1.67 14.91
CA GLU A 124 -16.69 -1.22 13.53
C GLU A 124 -17.11 0.24 13.33
N THR A 125 -16.59 0.87 12.28
CA THR A 125 -16.99 2.20 11.81
C THR A 125 -17.41 2.10 10.35
N ILE A 126 -18.54 2.72 10.01
CA ILE A 126 -18.91 2.95 8.60
C ILE A 126 -18.00 4.05 8.07
N MET A 127 -17.05 3.67 7.21
CA MET A 127 -16.18 4.59 6.49
C MET A 127 -16.93 5.28 5.36
N GLU A 128 -17.70 4.50 4.58
CA GLU A 128 -18.43 5.03 3.43
C GLU A 128 -19.78 4.31 3.26
N ARG A 129 -20.78 5.04 2.76
CA ARG A 129 -22.10 4.54 2.39
C ARG A 129 -22.26 4.74 0.89
N VAL A 130 -22.19 3.67 0.12
CA VAL A 130 -22.25 3.71 -1.34
C VAL A 130 -23.65 3.27 -1.80
N PRO A 131 -24.53 4.21 -2.21
CA PRO A 131 -25.85 3.88 -2.71
C PRO A 131 -25.72 3.04 -4.00
N GLN A 132 -26.53 1.99 -4.10
CA GLN A 132 -26.66 1.20 -5.32
C GLN A 132 -27.92 1.66 -6.09
N ASN A 133 -28.35 0.86 -7.07
CA ASN A 133 -29.54 1.18 -7.83
C ASN A 133 -30.79 1.05 -6.96
N TYR A 134 -31.88 1.72 -7.37
CA TYR A 134 -33.18 1.58 -6.75
C TYR A 134 -33.94 0.42 -7.40
N MET A 135 -34.87 -0.15 -6.66
CA MET A 135 -35.77 -1.20 -7.13
C MET A 135 -37.21 -0.80 -6.78
N VAL A 136 -38.05 -0.67 -7.81
CA VAL A 136 -39.48 -0.40 -7.68
C VAL A 136 -40.24 -1.73 -7.72
N ASP A 137 -41.13 -1.94 -6.75
CA ASP A 137 -41.95 -3.16 -6.59
C ASP A 137 -41.17 -4.49 -6.71
N ASP A 138 -39.91 -4.48 -6.25
CA ASP A 138 -38.99 -5.63 -6.22
C ASP A 138 -38.65 -6.28 -7.59
N ASN A 139 -39.05 -5.66 -8.71
CA ASN A 139 -38.85 -6.23 -10.04
C ASN A 139 -38.33 -5.25 -11.10
N GLN A 140 -38.29 -3.95 -10.81
CA GLN A 140 -37.83 -2.92 -11.74
C GLN A 140 -36.63 -2.15 -11.16
N GLU A 141 -35.43 -2.45 -11.66
CA GLU A 141 -34.22 -1.72 -11.30
C GLU A 141 -34.13 -0.39 -12.05
N VAL A 142 -33.96 0.72 -11.33
CA VAL A 142 -33.89 2.07 -11.89
C VAL A 142 -32.78 2.89 -11.23
N ARG A 143 -32.13 3.75 -12.01
CA ARG A 143 -31.10 4.68 -11.50
C ARG A 143 -31.72 5.91 -10.82
N ASN A 144 -32.79 6.43 -11.41
CA ASN A 144 -33.61 7.50 -10.83
C ASN A 144 -35.04 6.98 -10.70
N PRO A 145 -35.57 6.77 -9.49
CA PRO A 145 -36.88 6.19 -9.29
C PRO A 145 -38.01 7.21 -9.42
N VAL A 146 -37.73 8.52 -9.35
CA VAL A 146 -38.76 9.57 -9.40
C VAL A 146 -39.56 9.49 -10.70
N GLY A 147 -40.88 9.42 -10.58
CA GLY A 147 -41.82 9.25 -11.70
C GLY A 147 -42.09 7.79 -12.09
N SER A 148 -41.41 6.82 -11.48
CA SER A 148 -41.73 5.40 -11.67
C SER A 148 -43.02 5.06 -10.93
N PHE A 149 -43.90 4.26 -11.55
CA PHE A 149 -45.12 3.81 -10.91
C PHE A 149 -44.84 2.55 -10.08
N GLY A 150 -45.21 2.59 -8.81
CA GLY A 150 -45.09 1.47 -7.90
C GLY A 150 -45.61 1.81 -6.51
N LYS A 151 -45.69 0.79 -5.66
CA LYS A 151 -46.14 0.91 -4.27
C LYS A 151 -44.99 0.85 -3.28
N LYS A 152 -43.87 0.26 -3.67
CA LYS A 152 -42.68 0.06 -2.84
C LYS A 152 -41.44 0.55 -3.57
N LEU A 153 -40.66 1.38 -2.90
CA LEU A 153 -39.33 1.78 -3.34
C LEU A 153 -38.31 1.14 -2.40
N SER A 154 -37.35 0.40 -2.95
CA SER A 154 -36.24 -0.16 -2.19
C SER A 154 -34.90 0.24 -2.81
N SER A 155 -33.84 0.16 -2.03
CA SER A 155 -32.48 0.34 -2.51
C SER A 155 -31.53 -0.52 -1.69
N THR A 156 -30.44 -0.96 -2.30
CA THR A 156 -29.32 -1.57 -1.59
C THR A 156 -28.23 -0.53 -1.40
N PHE A 157 -27.63 -0.48 -0.22
CA PHE A 157 -26.44 0.31 0.06
C PHE A 157 -25.30 -0.66 0.35
N ASN A 158 -24.12 -0.34 -0.18
CA ASN A 158 -22.88 -0.97 0.22
C ASN A 158 -22.26 -0.10 1.31
N PHE A 159 -22.10 -0.66 2.50
CA PHE A 159 -21.44 -0.05 3.64
C PHE A 159 -20.01 -0.53 3.70
N ILE A 160 -19.06 0.38 3.54
CA ILE A 160 -17.65 0.07 3.73
C ILE A 160 -17.33 0.24 5.20
N LEU A 161 -17.04 -0.88 5.85
CA LEU A 161 -16.85 -0.99 7.29
C LEU A 161 -15.37 -1.22 7.60
N CYS A 162 -14.88 -0.64 8.69
CA CYS A 162 -13.55 -0.91 9.21
C CYS A 162 -13.59 -1.14 10.72
N LEU A 163 -12.84 -2.12 11.22
CA LEU A 163 -12.64 -2.27 12.66
C LEU A 163 -12.05 -0.98 13.27
N LYS A 164 -12.53 -0.61 14.46
CA LYS A 164 -12.08 0.60 15.17
C LYS A 164 -10.62 0.53 15.59
N THR A 165 -10.14 -0.64 16.01
CA THR A 165 -8.79 -0.79 16.58
C THR A 165 -7.66 -0.41 15.61
N PRO A 166 -7.62 -0.89 14.35
CA PRO A 166 -6.63 -0.43 13.37
C PRO A 166 -6.60 1.10 13.20
N MET A 167 -7.77 1.73 13.05
CA MET A 167 -7.89 3.19 12.93
C MET A 167 -7.36 3.93 14.16
N GLN A 168 -7.71 3.46 15.36
CA GLN A 168 -7.22 4.03 16.63
C GLN A 168 -5.69 3.92 16.74
N ARG A 169 -5.10 2.81 16.31
CA ARG A 169 -3.63 2.63 16.37
C ARG A 169 -2.90 3.56 15.40
N LEU A 170 -3.46 3.78 14.21
CA LEU A 170 -2.94 4.76 13.24
C LEU A 170 -3.04 6.18 13.78
N ASP A 171 -4.19 6.55 14.33
CA ASP A 171 -4.41 7.85 14.98
C ASP A 171 -3.43 8.08 16.15
N MET A 172 -3.19 7.06 16.98
CA MET A 172 -2.17 7.11 18.04
C MET A 172 -0.76 7.35 17.49
N ALA A 173 -0.40 6.71 16.37
CA ALA A 173 0.91 6.90 15.74
C ALA A 173 1.10 8.34 15.25
N LEU A 174 0.09 8.92 14.61
CA LEU A 174 0.10 10.31 14.13
C LEU A 174 0.09 11.33 15.28
N LYS A 175 -0.74 11.12 16.30
CA LYS A 175 -0.84 12.00 17.48
C LYS A 175 0.47 12.16 18.23
N ARG A 176 1.30 11.11 18.29
CA ARG A 176 2.65 11.16 18.88
C ARG A 176 3.61 12.11 18.16
N LEU A 177 3.28 12.50 16.93
CA LEU A 177 4.04 13.45 16.12
C LEU A 177 3.45 14.87 16.18
N GLY A 178 2.36 15.05 16.92
CA GLY A 178 1.57 16.29 16.92
C GLY A 178 0.74 16.47 15.65
N ILE A 179 0.45 15.39 14.92
CA ILE A 179 -0.36 15.41 13.70
C ILE A 179 -1.76 14.93 14.04
N LYS A 180 -2.77 15.74 13.73
CA LYS A 180 -4.18 15.39 13.87
C LYS A 180 -4.66 14.71 12.58
N MET A 181 -5.21 13.51 12.71
CA MET A 181 -5.83 12.81 11.59
C MET A 181 -7.20 13.44 11.30
N LEU A 182 -7.35 14.06 10.13
CA LEU A 182 -8.61 14.69 9.72
C LEU A 182 -9.65 13.68 9.26
N GLY A 183 -9.19 12.59 8.66
CA GLY A 183 -10.01 11.48 8.20
C GLY A 183 -9.12 10.31 7.84
N VAL A 184 -9.71 9.12 7.84
CA VAL A 184 -9.09 7.90 7.36
C VAL A 184 -9.95 7.32 6.25
N MET A 185 -9.30 6.86 5.19
CA MET A 185 -9.93 6.33 3.99
C MET A 185 -9.50 4.88 3.79
N SER A 186 -10.38 4.08 3.19
CA SER A 186 -9.98 2.76 2.71
C SER A 186 -9.09 2.95 1.48
N ASP A 187 -7.92 2.32 1.48
CA ASP A 187 -7.01 2.39 0.33
C ASP A 187 -7.65 1.82 -0.94
N ALA A 188 -8.50 0.81 -0.78
CA ALA A 188 -9.31 0.24 -1.85
C ALA A 188 -10.27 1.27 -2.50
N LEU A 189 -10.73 2.28 -1.75
CA LEU A 189 -11.57 3.36 -2.28
C LEU A 189 -10.77 4.54 -2.79
N ALA A 190 -9.63 4.84 -2.18
CA ALA A 190 -8.77 5.96 -2.56
C ALA A 190 -7.99 5.68 -3.85
N THR A 191 -7.37 4.50 -3.95
CA THR A 191 -6.48 4.13 -5.06
C THR A 191 -7.12 4.23 -6.45
N PRO A 192 -8.37 3.75 -6.67
CA PRO A 192 -9.03 3.88 -7.97
C PRO A 192 -9.18 5.30 -8.49
N GLU A 193 -9.23 6.31 -7.61
CA GLU A 193 -9.39 7.72 -8.02
C GLU A 193 -8.17 8.27 -8.73
N ALA A 194 -6.99 7.73 -8.45
CA ALA A 194 -5.75 8.16 -9.08
C ALA A 194 -5.49 7.46 -10.43
N VAL A 195 -6.02 6.25 -10.62
CA VAL A 195 -5.59 5.34 -11.71
C VAL A 195 -6.65 5.03 -12.76
N LEU A 196 -7.93 5.27 -12.45
CA LEU A 196 -9.03 4.99 -13.37
C LEU A 196 -9.43 6.22 -14.19
N LEU A 197 -9.83 5.96 -15.42
CA LEU A 197 -10.54 6.89 -16.28
C LEU A 197 -12.07 6.77 -16.06
N PRO A 198 -12.86 7.81 -16.38
CA PRO A 198 -14.32 7.77 -16.23
C PRO A 198 -14.98 6.61 -16.99
N ASP A 199 -14.54 6.32 -18.22
CA ASP A 199 -15.13 5.26 -19.05
C ASP A 199 -14.91 3.86 -18.44
N GLU A 200 -13.76 3.64 -17.78
CA GLU A 200 -13.47 2.38 -17.10
C GLU A 200 -14.42 2.16 -15.91
N LYS A 201 -14.71 3.23 -15.15
CA LYS A 201 -15.68 3.18 -14.05
C LYS A 201 -17.11 2.93 -14.56
N GLU A 202 -17.47 3.47 -15.72
CA GLU A 202 -18.80 3.32 -16.31
C GLU A 202 -19.03 1.93 -16.90
N GLU A 203 -18.14 1.46 -17.78
CA GLU A 203 -18.30 0.19 -18.51
C GLU A 203 -17.89 -1.04 -17.69
N GLY A 204 -17.12 -0.83 -16.61
CA GLY A 204 -16.81 -1.83 -15.61
C GLY A 204 -15.35 -2.25 -15.61
N VAL A 205 -14.75 -2.24 -14.42
CA VAL A 205 -13.33 -2.53 -14.19
C VAL A 205 -13.12 -3.01 -12.75
N ALA A 206 -12.16 -3.92 -12.55
CA ALA A 206 -11.62 -4.23 -11.23
C ALA A 206 -10.26 -3.56 -11.04
N VAL A 207 -10.10 -2.75 -10.00
CA VAL A 207 -8.78 -2.25 -9.58
C VAL A 207 -8.22 -3.21 -8.56
N VAL A 208 -6.97 -3.61 -8.75
CA VAL A 208 -6.25 -4.55 -7.90
C VAL A 208 -4.93 -3.92 -7.49
N ASP A 209 -4.85 -3.45 -6.25
CA ASP A 209 -3.62 -2.91 -5.66
C ASP A 209 -2.86 -4.03 -4.96
N VAL A 210 -1.72 -4.44 -5.53
CA VAL A 210 -0.87 -5.47 -4.95
C VAL A 210 0.21 -4.82 -4.09
N GLY A 211 -0.10 -4.66 -2.81
CA GLY A 211 0.80 -4.11 -1.80
C GLY A 211 1.82 -5.11 -1.25
N GLY A 212 2.55 -4.68 -0.22
CA GLY A 212 3.54 -5.52 0.46
C GLY A 212 2.90 -6.64 1.28
N GLY A 213 1.85 -6.36 2.06
CA GLY A 213 1.21 -7.34 2.94
C GLY A 213 -0.25 -7.63 2.63
N VAL A 214 -0.88 -6.79 1.81
CA VAL A 214 -2.30 -6.83 1.49
C VAL A 214 -2.45 -6.64 -0.02
N THR A 215 -3.45 -7.28 -0.60
CA THR A 215 -3.92 -6.99 -1.96
C THR A 215 -5.36 -6.50 -1.87
N ASP A 216 -5.63 -5.28 -2.32
CA ASP A 216 -6.97 -4.69 -2.30
C ASP A 216 -7.64 -4.86 -3.66
N VAL A 217 -8.94 -5.13 -3.64
CA VAL A 217 -9.78 -5.31 -4.83
C VAL A 217 -10.99 -4.39 -4.74
N THR A 218 -11.17 -3.56 -5.77
CA THR A 218 -12.33 -2.69 -5.91
C THR A 218 -12.97 -2.88 -7.27
N VAL A 219 -14.27 -3.15 -7.29
CA VAL A 219 -15.02 -3.33 -8.53
C VAL A 219 -15.91 -2.11 -8.78
N TYR A 220 -15.74 -1.49 -9.94
CA TYR A 220 -16.62 -0.45 -10.46
C TYR A 220 -17.51 -0.99 -11.58
N TYR A 221 -18.76 -0.51 -11.63
CA TYR A 221 -19.65 -0.69 -12.78
C TYR A 221 -20.77 0.36 -12.75
N ARG A 222 -21.00 1.02 -13.89
CA ARG A 222 -21.91 2.18 -14.04
C ARG A 222 -21.57 3.34 -13.10
N ASN A 223 -20.27 3.61 -12.97
CA ASN A 223 -19.70 4.66 -12.14
C ASN A 223 -20.07 4.57 -10.65
N VAL A 224 -20.26 3.35 -10.16
CA VAL A 224 -20.55 3.04 -8.75
C VAL A 224 -19.58 1.97 -8.26
N VAL A 225 -19.06 2.14 -7.04
CA VAL A 225 -18.31 1.09 -6.34
C VAL A 225 -19.28 -0.03 -5.98
N ARG A 226 -19.13 -1.17 -6.65
CA ARG A 226 -20.00 -2.34 -6.49
C ARG A 226 -19.50 -3.33 -5.46
N TYR A 227 -18.19 -3.38 -5.25
CA TYR A 227 -17.56 -4.32 -4.33
C TYR A 227 -16.20 -3.80 -3.89
N VAL A 228 -15.84 -4.09 -2.64
CA VAL A 228 -14.53 -3.82 -2.04
C VAL A 228 -14.16 -5.02 -1.18
N ALA A 229 -12.93 -5.50 -1.34
CA ALA A 229 -12.35 -6.54 -0.50
C ALA A 229 -10.83 -6.32 -0.32
N SER A 230 -10.31 -6.81 0.80
CA SER A 230 -8.88 -6.77 1.12
C SER A 230 -8.41 -8.18 1.46
N ILE A 231 -7.47 -8.70 0.66
CA ILE A 231 -6.88 -10.02 0.83
C ILE A 231 -5.60 -9.87 1.66
N PRO A 232 -5.44 -10.55 2.81
CA PRO A 232 -4.26 -10.42 3.69
C PRO A 232 -3.02 -11.17 3.13
N MET A 233 -2.74 -10.96 1.84
CA MET A 233 -1.62 -11.53 1.11
C MET A 233 -1.14 -10.53 0.06
N GLY A 234 0.13 -10.16 0.13
CA GLY A 234 0.81 -9.32 -0.87
C GLY A 234 2.22 -9.85 -1.17
N ALA A 235 3.10 -9.02 -1.72
CA ALA A 235 4.43 -9.47 -2.16
C ALA A 235 5.38 -9.91 -1.02
N SER A 236 5.06 -9.66 0.23
CA SER A 236 5.77 -10.24 1.39
C SER A 236 5.58 -11.76 1.48
N ALA A 237 4.49 -12.30 0.95
CA ALA A 237 4.32 -13.75 0.81
C ALA A 237 5.33 -14.32 -0.19
N ILE A 238 5.53 -13.62 -1.32
CA ILE A 238 6.56 -13.97 -2.31
C ILE A 238 7.94 -13.93 -1.66
N ASN A 239 8.23 -12.90 -0.86
CA ASN A 239 9.50 -12.79 -0.14
C ASN A 239 9.72 -13.98 0.80
N ARG A 240 8.69 -14.41 1.53
CA ARG A 240 8.79 -15.60 2.42
C ARG A 240 9.13 -16.86 1.63
N ASP A 241 8.57 -17.03 0.44
CA ASP A 241 8.85 -18.20 -0.40
C ASP A 241 10.26 -18.14 -0.99
N ILE A 242 10.73 -16.97 -1.44
CA ILE A 242 12.13 -16.77 -1.89
C ILE A 242 13.12 -17.12 -0.77
N ARG A 243 12.82 -16.79 0.50
CA ARG A 243 13.69 -17.15 1.65
C ARG A 243 13.91 -18.66 1.76
N THR A 244 12.94 -19.49 1.35
CA THR A 244 13.07 -20.96 1.40
C THR A 244 14.16 -21.49 0.45
N MET A 245 14.58 -20.68 -0.53
CA MET A 245 15.73 -20.95 -1.39
C MET A 245 17.08 -20.73 -0.68
N SER A 246 17.08 -20.53 0.65
CA SER A 246 18.25 -20.20 1.47
C SER A 246 18.86 -18.83 1.15
N VAL A 247 18.04 -17.89 0.65
CA VAL A 247 18.45 -16.50 0.42
C VAL A 247 18.39 -15.73 1.75
N PRO A 248 19.48 -15.06 2.18
CA PRO A 248 19.45 -14.22 3.38
C PRO A 248 18.45 -13.07 3.26
N GLU A 249 17.74 -12.76 4.35
CA GLU A 249 16.71 -11.72 4.44
C GLU A 249 17.05 -10.44 3.68
N LYS A 250 18.22 -9.87 3.99
CA LYS A 250 18.73 -8.63 3.42
C LYS A 250 18.83 -8.59 1.89
N HIS A 251 18.81 -9.76 1.23
CA HIS A 251 18.91 -9.88 -0.22
C HIS A 251 17.56 -10.16 -0.89
N VAL A 252 16.56 -10.68 -0.17
CA VAL A 252 15.30 -11.18 -0.73
C VAL A 252 14.59 -10.16 -1.59
N GLU A 253 14.29 -8.98 -1.03
CA GLU A 253 13.56 -7.93 -1.77
C GLU A 253 14.36 -7.46 -2.99
N SER A 254 15.67 -7.22 -2.83
CA SER A 254 16.54 -6.80 -3.93
C SER A 254 16.66 -7.85 -5.03
N LEU A 255 16.61 -9.13 -4.67
CA LEU A 255 16.65 -10.27 -5.58
C LEU A 255 15.37 -10.31 -6.42
N LYS A 256 14.21 -10.21 -5.75
CA LYS A 256 12.89 -10.14 -6.37
C LYS A 256 12.78 -8.94 -7.33
N GLN A 257 13.15 -7.75 -6.88
CA GLN A 257 13.02 -6.52 -7.68
C GLN A 257 13.93 -6.52 -8.91
N LYS A 258 15.17 -7.01 -8.80
CA LYS A 258 16.15 -6.95 -9.91
C LYS A 258 16.03 -8.10 -10.91
N TYR A 259 15.60 -9.27 -10.44
CA TYR A 259 15.70 -10.51 -11.23
C TYR A 259 14.43 -11.36 -11.22
N GLY A 260 13.42 -10.98 -10.44
CA GLY A 260 12.16 -11.70 -10.37
C GLY A 260 11.35 -11.56 -11.67
N SER A 261 10.60 -12.61 -11.96
CA SER A 261 9.55 -12.64 -12.99
C SER A 261 8.40 -13.46 -12.42
N ALA A 262 7.18 -13.02 -12.67
CA ALA A 262 5.97 -13.71 -12.24
C ALA A 262 5.59 -14.87 -13.18
N VAL A 263 6.23 -15.01 -14.35
CA VAL A 263 5.98 -16.11 -15.29
C VAL A 263 7.30 -16.81 -15.55
N ALA A 264 7.50 -18.00 -14.96
CA ALA A 264 8.77 -18.70 -15.02
C ALA A 264 9.17 -19.05 -16.46
N GLU A 265 8.19 -19.35 -17.32
CA GLU A 265 8.41 -19.63 -18.74
C GLU A 265 9.16 -18.51 -19.47
N LEU A 266 8.93 -17.25 -19.08
CA LEU A 266 9.54 -16.06 -19.69
C LEU A 266 10.89 -15.69 -19.04
N ALA A 267 11.28 -16.36 -17.95
CA ALA A 267 12.54 -16.15 -17.29
C ALA A 267 13.69 -16.88 -18.02
N PRO A 268 14.89 -16.29 -18.12
CA PRO A 268 16.04 -16.93 -18.76
C PRO A 268 16.37 -18.29 -18.12
N GLU A 269 16.48 -19.33 -18.95
CA GLU A 269 16.68 -20.70 -18.48
C GLU A 269 18.07 -20.94 -17.90
N ASP A 270 19.12 -20.35 -18.48
CA ASP A 270 20.53 -20.64 -18.13
C ASP A 270 21.23 -19.51 -17.34
N LYS A 271 20.51 -18.47 -16.94
CA LYS A 271 21.12 -17.33 -16.25
C LYS A 271 21.22 -17.59 -14.75
N LEU A 272 22.44 -17.62 -14.23
CA LEU A 272 22.74 -17.71 -12.81
C LEU A 272 23.05 -16.34 -12.21
N ILE A 273 22.66 -16.16 -10.95
CA ILE A 273 23.03 -15.00 -10.15
C ILE A 273 23.65 -15.44 -8.82
N ARG A 274 24.78 -14.83 -8.47
CA ARG A 274 25.48 -15.06 -7.21
C ARG A 274 24.84 -14.24 -6.10
N VAL A 275 24.30 -14.90 -5.09
CA VAL A 275 23.78 -14.27 -3.87
C VAL A 275 24.75 -14.55 -2.73
N ASN A 276 25.25 -13.48 -2.09
CA ASN A 276 26.17 -13.63 -0.97
C ASN A 276 25.44 -14.18 0.27
N GLY A 277 26.05 -15.15 0.93
CA GLY A 277 25.58 -15.67 2.22
C GLY A 277 25.97 -14.76 3.39
N ARG A 278 25.93 -15.28 4.62
CA ARG A 278 26.48 -14.56 5.79
C ARG A 278 28.01 -14.55 5.72
N THR A 279 28.59 -15.62 5.18
CA THR A 279 30.02 -15.75 4.87
C THR A 279 30.25 -15.90 3.36
N ALA A 280 31.47 -15.63 2.88
CA ALA A 280 31.82 -15.81 1.47
C ALA A 280 31.68 -17.26 0.98
N ARG A 281 31.85 -18.24 1.89
CA ARG A 281 31.66 -19.67 1.62
C ARG A 281 30.19 -20.08 1.48
N GLU A 282 29.28 -19.28 2.02
CA GLU A 282 27.82 -19.48 1.93
C GLU A 282 27.20 -18.79 0.70
N ALA A 283 28.00 -18.14 -0.14
CA ALA A 283 27.49 -17.55 -1.37
C ALA A 283 26.97 -18.65 -2.31
N LYS A 284 25.78 -18.41 -2.85
CA LYS A 284 24.99 -19.39 -3.61
C LYS A 284 24.66 -18.86 -4.99
N ASP A 285 24.74 -19.73 -5.98
CA ASP A 285 24.26 -19.42 -7.32
C ASP A 285 22.80 -19.83 -7.45
N ILE A 286 21.96 -18.91 -7.90
CA ILE A 286 20.53 -19.11 -8.08
C ILE A 286 20.22 -18.97 -9.57
N LEU A 287 19.57 -19.97 -10.13
CA LEU A 287 19.04 -19.92 -11.50
C LEU A 287 17.82 -19.01 -11.55
N LEU A 288 17.78 -18.08 -12.50
CA LEU A 288 16.66 -17.15 -12.64
C LEU A 288 15.34 -17.89 -12.87
N ARG A 289 15.36 -18.99 -13.64
CA ARG A 289 14.20 -19.85 -13.82
C ARG A 289 13.64 -20.38 -12.49
N ASN A 290 14.51 -20.84 -11.59
CA ASN A 290 14.09 -21.35 -10.28
C ASN A 290 13.52 -20.24 -9.39
N LEU A 291 14.12 -19.04 -9.42
CA LEU A 291 13.57 -17.88 -8.72
C LEU A 291 12.16 -17.55 -9.23
N ALA A 292 12.00 -17.52 -10.56
CA ALA A 292 10.72 -17.23 -11.19
C ALA A 292 9.67 -18.31 -10.89
N THR A 293 10.02 -19.60 -10.84
CA THR A 293 9.09 -20.67 -10.43
C THR A 293 8.54 -20.46 -9.02
N VAL A 294 9.40 -20.03 -8.08
CA VAL A 294 8.95 -19.74 -6.71
C VAL A 294 8.05 -18.50 -6.66
N ILE A 295 8.37 -17.47 -7.45
CA ILE A 295 7.56 -16.25 -7.55
C ILE A 295 6.20 -16.54 -8.19
N GLU A 296 6.19 -17.22 -9.34
CA GLU A 296 4.99 -17.59 -10.11
C GLU A 296 4.01 -18.39 -9.27
N ALA A 297 4.48 -19.36 -8.48
CA ALA A 297 3.61 -20.16 -7.62
C ALA A 297 2.82 -19.27 -6.64
N ARG A 298 3.49 -18.32 -5.96
CA ARG A 298 2.80 -17.42 -5.02
C ARG A 298 1.99 -16.33 -5.71
N ALA A 299 2.47 -15.80 -6.82
CA ALA A 299 1.74 -14.81 -7.60
C ALA A 299 0.45 -15.41 -8.17
N THR A 300 0.47 -16.68 -8.57
CA THR A 300 -0.72 -17.45 -8.97
C THR A 300 -1.75 -17.50 -7.83
N ASP A 301 -1.34 -17.86 -6.61
CA ASP A 301 -2.25 -17.85 -5.45
C ASP A 301 -2.92 -16.48 -5.25
N ILE A 302 -2.15 -15.38 -5.33
CA ILE A 302 -2.68 -14.01 -5.20
C ILE A 302 -3.70 -13.73 -6.30
N ALA A 303 -3.37 -14.06 -7.56
CA ALA A 303 -4.26 -13.85 -8.70
C ALA A 303 -5.54 -14.70 -8.60
N GLU A 304 -5.46 -15.93 -8.10
CA GLU A 304 -6.62 -16.80 -7.86
C GLU A 304 -7.54 -16.24 -6.77
N PHE A 305 -6.97 -15.73 -5.65
CA PHE A 305 -7.77 -15.05 -4.63
C PHE A 305 -8.46 -13.80 -5.18
N VAL A 306 -7.76 -12.99 -5.97
CA VAL A 306 -8.38 -11.83 -6.64
C VAL A 306 -9.49 -12.27 -7.59
N GLN A 307 -9.28 -13.31 -8.40
CA GLN A 307 -10.31 -13.84 -9.29
C GLN A 307 -11.54 -14.30 -8.51
N GLN A 308 -11.33 -14.92 -7.34
CA GLN A 308 -12.42 -15.36 -6.47
C GLN A 308 -13.23 -14.16 -5.93
N GLU A 309 -12.57 -13.11 -5.43
CA GLU A 309 -13.24 -11.88 -4.99
C GLU A 309 -14.04 -11.20 -6.13
N ILE A 310 -13.47 -11.17 -7.34
CA ILE A 310 -14.18 -10.64 -8.52
C ILE A 310 -15.41 -11.49 -8.86
N LYS A 311 -15.34 -12.83 -8.73
CA LYS A 311 -16.49 -13.71 -8.92
C LYS A 311 -17.55 -13.48 -7.84
N ASP A 312 -17.13 -13.41 -6.58
CA ASP A 312 -18.01 -13.23 -5.42
C ASP A 312 -18.70 -11.85 -5.42
N SER A 313 -18.10 -10.84 -6.06
CA SER A 313 -18.75 -9.56 -6.30
C SER A 313 -20.05 -9.69 -7.14
N GLY A 314 -20.16 -10.72 -7.98
CA GLY A 314 -21.23 -10.88 -8.96
C GLY A 314 -21.08 -10.05 -10.25
N TYR A 315 -19.92 -9.41 -10.45
CA TYR A 315 -19.67 -8.53 -11.60
C TYR A 315 -18.62 -9.05 -12.59
N ALA A 316 -18.07 -10.25 -12.40
CA ALA A 316 -17.04 -10.80 -13.29
C ALA A 316 -17.40 -10.73 -14.79
N GLY A 317 -18.66 -10.98 -15.16
CA GLY A 317 -19.14 -10.89 -16.55
C GLY A 317 -19.50 -9.49 -17.04
N LYS A 318 -19.21 -8.43 -16.24
CA LYS A 318 -19.57 -7.04 -16.52
C LYS A 318 -18.35 -6.11 -16.54
N LEU A 319 -17.13 -6.63 -16.46
CA LEU A 319 -15.90 -5.83 -16.43
C LEU A 319 -15.34 -5.67 -17.83
N ALA A 320 -15.92 -4.77 -18.63
CA ALA A 320 -15.51 -4.56 -20.02
C ALA A 320 -14.03 -4.16 -20.17
N TYR A 321 -13.48 -3.46 -19.18
CA TYR A 321 -12.06 -3.05 -19.14
C TYR A 321 -11.16 -4.04 -18.37
N GLY A 322 -11.71 -5.16 -17.90
CA GLY A 322 -10.94 -6.18 -17.19
C GLY A 322 -10.38 -5.67 -15.85
N ILE A 323 -9.06 -5.84 -15.68
CA ILE A 323 -8.34 -5.56 -14.44
C ILE A 323 -7.30 -4.45 -14.65
N VAL A 324 -7.30 -3.49 -13.73
CA VAL A 324 -6.26 -2.47 -13.57
C VAL A 324 -5.39 -2.84 -12.37
N LEU A 325 -4.16 -3.28 -12.64
CA LEU A 325 -3.16 -3.57 -11.61
C LEU A 325 -2.42 -2.30 -11.19
N THR A 326 -2.21 -2.14 -9.89
CA THR A 326 -1.40 -1.06 -9.33
C THR A 326 -0.73 -1.49 -8.02
N GLY A 327 -0.11 -0.54 -7.32
CA GLY A 327 0.66 -0.79 -6.11
C GLY A 327 2.12 -1.08 -6.39
N GLY A 328 2.91 -1.09 -5.32
CA GLY A 328 4.37 -1.29 -5.43
C GLY A 328 4.76 -2.62 -6.06
N SER A 329 3.93 -3.66 -5.91
CA SER A 329 4.22 -4.99 -6.45
C SER A 329 3.76 -5.18 -7.90
N ALA A 330 2.92 -4.29 -8.44
CA ALA A 330 2.56 -4.31 -9.86
C ALA A 330 3.76 -4.12 -10.80
N LYS A 331 4.89 -3.62 -10.25
CA LYS A 331 6.17 -3.50 -10.95
C LYS A 331 6.92 -4.83 -11.09
N LEU A 332 6.46 -5.90 -10.45
CA LEU A 332 7.06 -7.22 -10.64
C LEU A 332 6.89 -7.64 -12.09
N LYS A 333 8.01 -7.95 -12.74
CA LYS A 333 8.04 -8.30 -14.16
C LYS A 333 7.08 -9.44 -14.47
N ASP A 334 6.32 -9.32 -15.55
CA ASP A 334 5.38 -10.32 -16.07
C ASP A 334 4.16 -10.61 -15.14
N LEU A 335 3.91 -9.78 -14.11
CA LEU A 335 2.76 -9.99 -13.20
C LEU A 335 1.42 -9.78 -13.91
N ASP A 336 1.33 -8.79 -14.80
CA ASP A 336 0.20 -8.54 -15.66
C ASP A 336 -0.13 -9.74 -16.55
N GLU A 337 0.89 -10.34 -17.16
CA GLU A 337 0.75 -11.56 -17.96
C GLU A 337 0.25 -12.74 -17.12
N LEU A 338 0.78 -12.92 -15.90
CA LEU A 338 0.26 -13.94 -14.99
C LEU A 338 -1.22 -13.72 -14.67
N PHE A 339 -1.61 -12.48 -14.35
CA PHE A 339 -3.02 -12.16 -14.09
C PHE A 339 -3.90 -12.44 -15.31
N ARG A 340 -3.46 -12.12 -16.53
CA ARG A 340 -4.21 -12.50 -17.76
C ARG A 340 -4.42 -14.00 -17.85
N ARG A 341 -3.36 -14.79 -17.66
CA ARG A 341 -3.40 -16.26 -17.74
C ARG A 341 -4.36 -16.87 -16.72
N VAL A 342 -4.32 -16.40 -15.47
CA VAL A 342 -5.14 -16.92 -14.38
C VAL A 342 -6.60 -16.45 -14.50
N THR A 343 -6.81 -15.16 -14.78
CA THR A 343 -8.14 -14.56 -14.71
C THR A 343 -8.93 -14.71 -16.01
N GLY A 344 -8.25 -14.81 -17.15
CA GLY A 344 -8.85 -14.74 -18.48
C GLY A 344 -9.35 -13.35 -18.87
N MET A 345 -9.02 -12.31 -18.11
CA MET A 345 -9.41 -10.93 -18.34
C MET A 345 -8.28 -10.13 -18.98
N ASP A 346 -8.62 -9.02 -19.65
CA ASP A 346 -7.64 -8.02 -20.02
C ASP A 346 -7.03 -7.39 -18.76
N VAL A 347 -5.72 -7.12 -18.81
CA VAL A 347 -4.96 -6.58 -17.68
C VAL A 347 -4.02 -5.49 -18.15
N ARG A 348 -4.10 -4.33 -17.50
CA ARG A 348 -3.12 -3.24 -17.64
C ARG A 348 -2.54 -2.85 -16.28
N VAL A 349 -1.29 -2.41 -16.27
CA VAL A 349 -0.68 -1.77 -15.10
C VAL A 349 -0.92 -0.26 -15.17
N ALA A 350 -1.28 0.34 -14.05
CA ALA A 350 -1.57 1.77 -13.94
C ALA A 350 -0.67 2.48 -12.95
N VAL A 351 -0.45 3.76 -13.23
CA VAL A 351 0.20 4.74 -12.35
C VAL A 351 -0.76 5.92 -12.15
N PRO A 352 -0.55 6.79 -11.15
CA PRO A 352 -1.40 7.96 -10.95
C PRO A 352 -1.39 8.89 -12.18
N GLU A 353 -2.55 9.12 -12.77
CA GLU A 353 -2.71 10.03 -13.92
C GLU A 353 -3.99 10.88 -13.87
N THR A 354 -5.00 10.46 -13.13
CA THR A 354 -6.30 11.12 -13.05
C THR A 354 -6.31 12.19 -11.97
N GLY A 355 -6.92 13.35 -12.24
CA GLY A 355 -7.15 14.41 -11.25
C GLY A 355 -5.92 15.24 -10.86
N ILE A 356 -4.75 15.00 -11.47
CA ILE A 356 -3.49 15.69 -11.17
C ILE A 356 -2.95 16.52 -12.36
N THR A 357 -2.10 17.51 -12.07
CA THR A 357 -1.43 18.35 -13.09
C THR A 357 -0.47 17.53 -13.97
N GLY A 358 -0.18 18.01 -15.19
CA GLY A 358 0.75 17.35 -16.10
C GLY A 358 2.16 17.15 -15.51
N GLU A 359 2.70 18.18 -14.85
CA GLU A 359 3.99 18.09 -14.15
C GLU A 359 3.97 17.07 -13.00
N SER A 360 2.83 16.96 -12.31
CA SER A 360 2.65 15.97 -11.26
C SER A 360 2.66 14.54 -11.81
N LYS A 361 2.09 14.29 -13.00
CA LYS A 361 2.09 12.95 -13.61
C LYS A 361 3.50 12.38 -13.74
N GLU A 362 4.46 13.18 -14.20
CA GLU A 362 5.85 12.75 -14.30
C GLU A 362 6.48 12.48 -12.92
N LYS A 363 6.19 13.34 -11.94
CA LYS A 363 6.70 13.22 -10.56
C LYS A 363 6.20 11.96 -9.87
N VAL A 364 4.96 11.56 -10.12
CA VAL A 364 4.32 10.41 -9.48
C VAL A 364 4.10 9.22 -10.41
N ALA A 365 4.85 9.11 -11.51
CA ALA A 365 4.78 8.01 -12.48
C ALA A 365 5.32 6.67 -11.94
N ASP A 366 4.86 6.24 -10.77
CA ASP A 366 5.15 4.96 -10.14
C ASP A 366 3.86 4.42 -9.50
N ALA A 367 3.51 3.17 -9.82
CA ALA A 367 2.32 2.49 -9.31
C ALA A 367 2.29 2.44 -7.77
N ALA A 368 3.45 2.51 -7.11
CA ALA A 368 3.59 2.57 -5.66
C ALA A 368 3.03 3.87 -5.03
N PHE A 369 2.75 4.91 -5.82
CA PHE A 369 2.20 6.18 -5.32
C PHE A 369 0.70 6.33 -5.53
N SER A 370 0.05 5.36 -6.19
CA SER A 370 -1.37 5.40 -6.54
C SER A 370 -2.28 5.66 -5.34
N THR A 371 -2.04 4.95 -4.24
CA THR A 371 -2.82 5.06 -3.00
C THR A 371 -2.64 6.42 -2.35
N ALA A 372 -1.39 6.87 -2.17
CA ALA A 372 -1.08 8.18 -1.60
C ALA A 372 -1.68 9.34 -2.42
N VAL A 373 -1.63 9.27 -3.75
CA VAL A 373 -2.25 10.26 -4.64
C VAL A 373 -3.78 10.19 -4.55
N GLY A 374 -4.35 8.98 -4.50
CA GLY A 374 -5.80 8.78 -4.29
C GLY A 374 -6.31 9.40 -2.99
N ILE A 375 -5.56 9.24 -1.89
CA ILE A 375 -5.87 9.86 -0.60
C ILE A 375 -5.76 11.38 -0.69
N LEU A 376 -4.79 11.92 -1.42
CA LEU A 376 -4.70 13.36 -1.65
C LEU A 376 -5.92 13.90 -2.43
N LEU A 377 -6.33 13.22 -3.50
CA LEU A 377 -7.47 13.62 -4.31
C LEU A 377 -8.76 13.66 -3.47
N LYS A 378 -9.05 12.58 -2.74
CA LYS A 378 -10.19 12.52 -1.81
C LYS A 378 -10.07 13.54 -0.69
N GLY A 379 -8.87 13.72 -0.13
CA GLY A 379 -8.61 14.70 0.93
C GLY A 379 -8.91 16.13 0.48
N ALA A 380 -8.52 16.47 -0.75
CA ALA A 380 -8.78 17.79 -1.34
C ALA A 380 -10.27 18.09 -1.59
N GLU A 381 -11.13 17.07 -1.66
CA GLU A 381 -12.59 17.22 -1.69
C GLU A 381 -13.17 17.49 -0.30
N LEU A 382 -12.54 16.95 0.75
CA LEU A 382 -12.99 17.11 2.14
C LEU A 382 -12.50 18.41 2.79
N GLY A 383 -11.31 18.90 2.40
CA GLY A 383 -10.77 20.17 2.87
C GLY A 383 -9.23 20.24 2.90
N GLY A 384 -8.70 21.46 3.02
CA GLY A 384 -7.28 21.69 3.22
C GLY A 384 -6.82 21.35 4.63
N CYS A 385 -5.56 20.96 4.78
CA CYS A 385 -4.90 20.68 6.04
C CYS A 385 -4.25 21.95 6.61
N ALA A 386 -4.34 22.14 7.92
CA ALA A 386 -3.54 23.17 8.59
C ALA A 386 -2.04 22.83 8.53
N VAL A 387 -1.26 23.79 8.03
CA VAL A 387 0.20 23.78 8.07
C VAL A 387 0.72 25.09 8.65
N ILE A 388 1.90 25.06 9.24
CA ILE A 388 2.60 26.28 9.68
C ILE A 388 3.75 26.50 8.72
N GLU A 389 3.73 27.61 7.98
CA GLU A 389 4.86 27.99 7.14
C GLU A 389 6.03 28.43 8.02
N HIS A 390 7.22 27.91 7.76
CA HIS A 390 8.42 28.50 8.33
C HIS A 390 8.79 29.70 7.46
N PRO A 391 8.96 30.91 8.02
CA PRO A 391 9.54 32.01 7.27
C PRO A 391 10.86 31.52 6.71
N ALA A 392 11.06 31.64 5.40
CA ALA A 392 12.35 31.35 4.80
C ALA A 392 13.40 32.11 5.62
N ALA A 393 14.39 31.39 6.17
CA ALA A 393 15.56 32.05 6.73
C ALA A 393 16.07 33.03 5.66
N PRO A 394 16.38 34.29 5.99
CA PRO A 394 16.88 35.23 5.01
C PRO A 394 18.03 34.56 4.29
N ARG A 395 17.93 34.44 2.95
CA ARG A 395 19.03 33.97 2.12
C ARG A 395 20.25 34.76 2.57
N SER A 396 21.27 34.07 3.08
CA SER A 396 22.56 34.71 3.31
C SER A 396 22.93 35.38 2.00
N GLU A 397 23.15 36.70 2.05
CA GLU A 397 23.60 37.46 0.89
C GLU A 397 24.78 36.70 0.26
N PRO A 398 24.86 36.59 -1.07
CA PRO A 398 26.03 35.98 -1.69
C PRO A 398 27.25 36.69 -1.13
N HIS A 399 28.12 35.92 -0.46
CA HIS A 399 29.40 36.41 0.02
C HIS A 399 30.03 37.22 -1.11
N ARG A 400 30.16 38.54 -0.92
CA ARG A 400 30.99 39.36 -1.81
C ARG A 400 32.34 38.65 -1.88
N PRO A 401 32.86 38.37 -3.09
CA PRO A 401 34.18 37.78 -3.19
C PRO A 401 35.15 38.70 -2.45
N PHE A 402 35.84 38.14 -1.45
CA PHE A 402 36.91 38.83 -0.77
C PHE A 402 38.04 38.99 -1.80
N THR A 403 38.17 40.18 -2.39
CA THR A 403 39.36 40.57 -3.14
C THR A 403 40.45 40.90 -2.12
N PRO A 404 41.54 40.11 -2.03
CA PRO A 404 42.69 40.52 -1.25
C PRO A 404 43.27 41.81 -1.85
N PRO A 405 43.72 42.77 -1.03
CA PRO A 405 44.37 43.97 -1.54
C PRO A 405 45.66 43.60 -2.28
N GLN A 406 45.85 44.17 -3.48
CA GLN A 406 47.08 44.02 -4.25
C GLN A 406 48.27 44.60 -3.47
N PRO A 407 49.43 43.92 -3.44
CA PRO A 407 50.63 44.48 -2.83
C PRO A 407 51.12 45.67 -3.66
N ALA A 408 51.39 46.80 -3.00
CA ALA A 408 52.12 47.90 -3.61
C ALA A 408 53.54 47.44 -3.98
N ALA A 409 54.00 47.84 -5.17
CA ALA A 409 55.37 47.61 -5.62
C ALA A 409 56.37 48.26 -4.67
N GLY A 410 57.15 47.45 -3.95
CA GLY A 410 58.16 47.93 -3.01
C GLY A 410 59.14 46.84 -2.58
N GLY A 411 60.33 46.84 -3.20
CA GLY A 411 61.62 46.38 -2.66
C GLY A 411 61.69 45.01 -1.96
N PHE A 412 62.06 43.98 -2.71
CA PHE A 412 62.61 42.74 -2.12
C PHE A 412 63.95 43.03 -1.42
N LYS A 413 64.06 42.70 -0.13
CA LYS A 413 65.34 42.55 0.59
C LYS A 413 65.47 41.08 1.00
N ALA A 414 66.50 40.40 0.49
CA ALA A 414 66.72 38.98 0.72
C ALA A 414 67.05 38.67 2.20
N PRO A 415 66.41 37.66 2.83
CA PRO A 415 66.84 37.14 4.14
C PRO A 415 68.04 36.19 3.98
N GLN A 416 68.99 36.29 4.90
CA GLN A 416 70.15 35.39 5.03
C GLN A 416 69.73 33.96 5.44
N PRO A 417 70.50 32.92 5.06
CA PRO A 417 70.17 31.53 5.35
C PRO A 417 70.31 31.21 6.84
N ARG A 418 69.31 30.55 7.41
CA ARG A 418 69.35 29.97 8.77
C ARG A 418 69.66 28.47 8.67
N ALA A 419 70.57 28.01 9.51
CA ALA A 419 71.16 26.67 9.51
C ALA A 419 70.12 25.53 9.69
N ALA A 420 70.42 24.38 9.07
CA ALA A 420 69.63 23.16 9.13
C ALA A 420 69.63 22.53 10.54
N GLN A 421 68.45 22.09 11.01
CA GLN A 421 68.33 21.22 12.18
C GLN A 421 68.42 19.74 11.76
N PRO A 422 69.00 18.85 12.57
CA PRO A 422 69.16 17.44 12.23
C PRO A 422 67.85 16.66 12.29
N TYR A 423 67.70 15.72 11.37
CA TYR A 423 66.59 14.77 11.27
C TYR A 423 66.68 13.68 12.36
N THR A 424 65.57 13.40 13.05
CA THR A 424 65.43 12.26 13.97
C THR A 424 64.47 11.20 13.37
N PRO A 425 64.89 9.92 13.29
CA PRO A 425 64.01 8.85 12.79
C PRO A 425 63.00 8.37 13.85
N PRO A 426 61.85 7.79 13.44
CA PRO A 426 60.81 7.33 14.36
C PRO A 426 61.14 6.00 15.05
N VAL A 427 60.57 5.81 16.24
CA VAL A 427 60.76 4.67 17.16
C VAL A 427 59.83 3.49 16.79
N PRO A 428 60.24 2.21 16.94
CA PRO A 428 59.39 1.06 16.62
C PRO A 428 58.32 0.76 17.70
N VAL A 429 57.19 0.21 17.28
CA VAL A 429 56.08 -0.26 18.14
C VAL A 429 56.35 -1.72 18.57
N PRO A 430 56.04 -2.15 19.82
CA PRO A 430 56.26 -3.54 20.25
C PRO A 430 55.14 -4.49 19.81
N GLU A 431 55.52 -5.73 19.46
CA GLU A 431 54.62 -6.87 19.21
C GLU A 431 53.99 -7.41 20.51
N PRO A 432 52.78 -8.01 20.47
CA PRO A 432 52.22 -8.71 21.61
C PRO A 432 52.72 -10.16 21.71
N ASP A 433 52.96 -10.52 22.97
CA ASP A 433 53.58 -11.72 23.51
C ASP A 433 52.80 -13.02 23.22
N SER A 434 53.52 -14.08 22.87
CA SER A 434 53.00 -15.44 22.68
C SER A 434 53.44 -16.33 23.83
N GLY A 435 52.50 -16.83 24.63
CA GLY A 435 52.78 -17.67 25.80
C GLY A 435 51.66 -18.69 26.12
N VAL A 436 51.69 -19.81 25.39
CA VAL A 436 51.54 -21.23 25.82
C VAL A 436 50.55 -21.61 26.93
N GLN A 437 49.66 -22.58 26.64
CA GLN A 437 49.62 -23.86 27.38
C GLN A 437 48.90 -25.00 26.62
N ALA A 438 49.60 -26.13 26.56
CA ALA A 438 49.16 -27.41 26.02
C ALA A 438 48.48 -28.26 27.10
N GLY A 439 47.52 -29.08 26.69
CA GLY A 439 46.95 -30.17 27.47
C GLY A 439 46.46 -31.27 26.53
N ALA A 440 47.22 -32.35 26.45
CA ALA A 440 46.87 -33.59 25.77
C ALA A 440 46.07 -34.48 26.72
N GLU A 441 45.13 -35.28 26.20
CA GLU A 441 45.13 -36.75 26.32
C GLU A 441 43.95 -37.40 25.60
N ALA A 442 44.16 -38.65 25.22
CA ALA A 442 43.44 -39.43 24.21
C ALA A 442 42.74 -40.67 24.81
N ALA A 443 41.77 -41.22 24.05
CA ALA A 443 41.31 -42.62 23.96
C ALA A 443 39.83 -42.60 23.54
N GLY A 444 39.23 -43.43 22.68
CA GLY A 444 39.59 -44.67 22.01
C GLY A 444 38.27 -45.39 21.67
N ARG A 445 38.02 -45.60 20.36
CA ARG A 445 37.12 -46.51 19.57
C ARG A 445 36.26 -47.61 20.25
N PRO A 446 35.32 -48.34 19.55
CA PRO A 446 35.02 -48.37 18.10
C PRO A 446 33.51 -48.40 17.66
N ASP A 447 33.36 -48.26 16.34
CA ASP A 447 32.34 -48.66 15.34
C ASP A 447 31.08 -49.47 15.72
N GLU A 448 29.94 -49.09 15.10
CA GLU A 448 28.97 -50.04 14.53
C GLU A 448 28.20 -49.39 13.36
N GLU A 449 28.26 -50.03 12.19
CA GLU A 449 27.48 -49.72 10.98
C GLU A 449 26.00 -50.08 11.16
N ARG A 450 25.09 -49.18 10.78
CA ARG A 450 23.74 -49.58 10.37
C ARG A 450 23.21 -48.65 9.28
N ALA A 451 22.99 -49.23 8.10
CA ALA A 451 22.25 -48.63 7.01
C ALA A 451 20.76 -48.61 7.38
N ASP A 452 20.11 -47.44 7.27
CA ASP A 452 18.66 -47.31 7.26
C ASP A 452 18.26 -46.34 6.13
N GLU A 453 17.26 -46.77 5.36
CA GLU A 453 16.73 -46.16 4.13
C GLU A 453 16.14 -44.75 4.34
N PRO A 454 16.07 -43.89 3.30
CA PRO A 454 15.44 -42.58 3.41
C PRO A 454 13.92 -42.72 3.57
N PRO A 455 13.26 -41.89 4.41
CA PRO A 455 11.83 -41.97 4.61
C PRO A 455 11.07 -41.51 3.35
N VAL A 456 10.04 -42.27 3.00
CA VAL A 456 9.07 -41.96 1.94
C VAL A 456 8.32 -40.68 2.30
N ILE A 457 8.41 -39.67 1.43
CA ILE A 457 7.65 -38.42 1.54
C ILE A 457 6.25 -38.66 1.00
N GLU A 458 5.25 -38.79 1.87
CA GLU A 458 3.85 -38.71 1.45
C GLU A 458 3.51 -37.27 1.02
N PRO A 459 2.72 -37.08 -0.06
CA PRO A 459 2.31 -35.74 -0.49
C PRO A 459 1.42 -35.10 0.58
N LYS A 460 1.82 -33.90 1.03
CA LYS A 460 1.06 -33.07 1.97
C LYS A 460 -0.38 -32.89 1.45
N ARG A 461 -1.36 -33.34 2.24
CA ARG A 461 -2.78 -32.99 2.08
C ARG A 461 -2.91 -31.49 1.84
N SER A 462 -3.49 -31.10 0.70
CA SER A 462 -3.89 -29.73 0.41
C SER A 462 -4.84 -29.25 1.51
N ARG A 463 -4.38 -28.30 2.34
CA ARG A 463 -5.27 -27.59 3.25
C ARG A 463 -6.16 -26.69 2.41
N ASN A 464 -7.45 -27.03 2.36
CA ASN A 464 -8.45 -26.26 1.64
C ASN A 464 -8.78 -24.98 2.43
N TRP A 465 -7.97 -23.93 2.21
CA TRP A 465 -8.10 -22.65 2.88
C TRP A 465 -9.40 -21.92 2.50
N GLY A 466 -9.93 -22.15 1.29
CA GLY A 466 -11.23 -21.61 0.87
C GLY A 466 -12.36 -21.95 1.84
N ALA A 467 -12.40 -23.19 2.34
CA ALA A 467 -13.42 -23.63 3.30
C ALA A 467 -13.27 -22.99 4.70
N ILE A 468 -12.08 -22.50 5.07
CA ILE A 468 -11.82 -21.85 6.36
C ILE A 468 -12.24 -20.37 6.31
N PHE A 469 -11.92 -19.68 5.21
CA PHE A 469 -12.35 -18.30 4.99
C PHE A 469 -13.87 -18.21 4.79
N GLN A 470 -14.46 -19.10 4.00
CA GLN A 470 -15.91 -19.13 3.78
C GLN A 470 -16.70 -19.39 5.07
N LYS A 471 -16.23 -20.30 5.93
CA LYS A 471 -16.86 -20.55 7.25
C LYS A 471 -16.76 -19.37 8.22
N THR A 472 -15.75 -18.52 8.07
CA THR A 472 -15.59 -17.31 8.91
C THR A 472 -16.50 -16.20 8.40
N PHE A 473 -16.63 -16.05 7.08
CA PHE A 473 -17.53 -15.09 6.43
C PHE A 473 -19.02 -15.44 6.60
N ASP A 474 -19.42 -16.71 6.40
CA ASP A 474 -20.83 -17.14 6.51
C ASP A 474 -21.40 -16.99 7.93
N LYS A 475 -20.54 -17.13 8.95
CA LYS A 475 -20.94 -17.01 10.36
C LYS A 475 -21.21 -15.56 10.77
N ILE A 476 -20.66 -14.59 10.04
CA ILE A 476 -20.78 -13.14 10.31
C ILE A 476 -21.85 -12.49 9.41
N ASN A 477 -22.04 -12.96 8.17
CA ASN A 477 -23.21 -12.56 7.37
C ASN A 477 -24.51 -13.00 8.05
N LYS A 478 -24.52 -14.15 8.76
CA LYS A 478 -25.67 -14.58 9.55
C LYS A 478 -26.02 -13.65 10.71
N SER A 479 -25.06 -12.92 11.30
CA SER A 479 -25.36 -11.96 12.38
C SER A 479 -26.07 -10.69 11.90
N PHE A 480 -26.06 -10.39 10.60
CA PHE A 480 -26.85 -9.30 10.02
C PHE A 480 -28.29 -9.73 9.65
N THR A 481 -28.49 -10.99 9.28
CA THR A 481 -29.85 -11.54 9.02
C THR A 481 -30.58 -12.02 10.27
N ALA A 482 -29.86 -12.38 11.34
CA ALA A 482 -30.48 -12.94 12.56
C ALA A 482 -31.06 -11.90 13.52
N ALA A 483 -30.86 -10.60 13.26
CA ALA A 483 -31.45 -9.53 14.07
C ALA A 483 -32.91 -9.19 13.67
N GLU A 484 -33.47 -9.88 12.67
CA GLU A 484 -34.86 -9.68 12.20
C GLU A 484 -35.85 -10.72 12.73
N ASP A 485 -35.40 -11.74 13.48
CA ASP A 485 -36.26 -12.84 13.97
C ASP A 485 -36.63 -12.76 15.47
N GLU A 486 -36.19 -11.73 16.21
CA GLU A 486 -36.63 -11.46 17.58
C GLU A 486 -37.30 -10.09 17.69
N GLU A 487 -38.60 -10.02 17.35
CA GLU A 487 -39.68 -9.47 18.19
C GLU A 487 -41.00 -9.41 17.40
N ILE A 488 -41.97 -10.23 17.83
CA ILE A 488 -43.43 -10.04 17.63
C ILE A 488 -43.97 -9.32 18.85
#